data_AF-A0A3M1BLB8-F1
#
_entry.id   AF-A0A3M1BLB8-F1
#
_cell.length_a   1.000
_cell.length_b   1.000
_cell.length_c   1.000
_cell.angle_alpha   90.00
_cell.angle_beta   90.00
_cell.angle_gamma   90.00
#
_symmetry.space_group_name_H-M   'P 1'
#
loop_
_entity.id
_entity.type
_entity.pdbx_description
1 polymer ?
#
loop_
_entity_poly.entity_id
_entity_poly.type
_entity_poly.pdbx_seq_one_letter_code
_entity_poly.pdbx_strand_id
1 'polypeptide(L)'
;MKVVLIKDLEGYGVFGDVISVKDGFARNYLIPRGIALPATEGNLSHVRNILSQRARKLQKEKERAQALSKKLEGLMLEIFRQVGEKGKLFGSVTPQDIAQALQE
;
A
#
# COMPACT_ATOMS: atom_id res chain seq x y z
N MET A 1 10.61 -14.45 -26.89
CA MET A 1 9.27 -14.68 -26.33
C MET A 1 8.79 -13.47 -25.54
N LYS A 2 7.52 -13.07 -25.70
CA LYS A 2 6.90 -12.03 -24.85
C LYS A 2 6.28 -12.66 -23.62
N VAL A 3 6.54 -12.08 -22.45
CA VAL A 3 5.99 -12.51 -21.17
C VAL A 3 5.47 -11.30 -20.38
N VAL A 4 4.45 -11.52 -19.56
CA VAL A 4 3.94 -10.52 -18.62
C VAL A 4 4.42 -10.87 -17.21
N LEU A 5 5.02 -9.91 -16.51
CA LEU A 5 5.52 -10.10 -15.15
C LEU A 5 4.38 -10.18 -14.14
N ILE A 6 4.41 -11.19 -13.26
CA ILE A 6 3.51 -11.34 -12.10
C ILE A 6 4.24 -10.99 -10.80
N LYS A 7 5.55 -10.73 -10.86
CA LYS A 7 6.36 -10.28 -9.74
C LYS A 7 7.35 -9.27 -10.26
N ASP A 8 7.75 -8.35 -9.39
CA ASP A 8 8.81 -7.40 -9.70
C ASP A 8 10.10 -8.17 -9.94
N LEU A 9 10.82 -7.80 -10.99
CA LEU A 9 12.07 -8.41 -11.37
C LEU A 9 13.09 -7.30 -11.61
N GLU A 10 14.06 -7.19 -10.71
CA GLU A 10 15.11 -6.19 -10.79
C GLU A 10 15.82 -6.22 -12.15
N GLY A 11 15.96 -5.04 -12.76
CA GLY A 11 16.58 -4.87 -14.08
C GLY A 11 15.69 -5.20 -15.27
N TYR A 12 14.48 -5.74 -15.07
CA TYR A 12 13.55 -6.08 -16.16
C TYR A 12 12.24 -5.30 -16.10
N GLY A 13 11.65 -5.10 -14.92
CA GLY A 13 10.40 -4.36 -14.77
C GLY A 13 9.63 -4.72 -13.50
N VAL A 14 8.43 -4.16 -13.38
CA VAL A 14 7.53 -4.37 -12.25
C VAL A 14 6.36 -5.27 -12.62
N PHE A 15 5.56 -5.64 -11.62
CA PHE A 15 4.31 -6.37 -11.80
C PHE A 15 3.45 -5.75 -12.91
N GLY A 16 3.09 -6.56 -13.91
CA GLY A 16 2.22 -6.16 -14.99
C GLY A 16 2.92 -5.75 -16.28
N ASP A 17 4.23 -5.54 -16.26
CA ASP A 17 4.97 -5.16 -17.44
C ASP A 17 5.10 -6.32 -18.43
N VAL A 18 5.00 -6.00 -19.71
CA VAL A 18 5.21 -6.95 -20.81
C VAL A 18 6.63 -6.79 -21.31
N ILE A 19 7.47 -7.79 -21.06
CA ILE A 19 8.87 -7.79 -21.45
C ILE A 19 9.12 -8.82 -22.55
N SER A 20 10.06 -8.49 -23.45
CA SER A 20 10.55 -9.42 -24.46
C SER A 20 11.86 -10.03 -23.97
N VAL A 21 11.88 -11.34 -23.78
CA VAL A 21 13.04 -12.08 -23.28
C VAL A 21 13.39 -13.25 -24.18
N LYS A 22 14.60 -13.79 -24.01
CA LYS A 22 15.02 -15.03 -24.68
C LYS A 22 14.12 -16.19 -24.24
N ASP A 23 13.78 -17.06 -25.20
CA ASP A 23 12.85 -18.17 -24.98
C ASP A 23 13.29 -19.11 -23.85
N GLY A 24 14.58 -19.42 -23.77
CA GLY A 24 15.13 -20.25 -22.69
C GLY A 24 14.97 -19.60 -21.31
N PHE A 25 15.14 -18.28 -21.20
CA PHE A 25 14.96 -17.56 -19.94
C PHE A 25 13.49 -17.54 -19.50
N ALA A 26 12.56 -17.33 -20.44
CA ALA A 26 11.13 -17.43 -20.15
C ALA A 26 10.72 -18.83 -19.69
N ARG A 27 11.07 -19.88 -20.46
CA ARG A 27 10.60 -21.25 -20.21
C ARG A 27 11.29 -21.94 -19.05
N ASN A 28 12.58 -21.68 -18.81
CA ASN A 28 13.35 -22.41 -17.80
C ASN A 28 13.43 -21.66 -16.46
N TYR A 29 13.27 -20.33 -16.45
CA TYR A 29 13.45 -19.52 -15.24
C TYR A 29 12.17 -18.78 -14.84
N LEU A 30 11.60 -17.95 -15.72
CA LEU A 30 10.52 -17.04 -15.33
C LEU A 30 9.17 -17.74 -15.12
N ILE A 31 8.77 -18.62 -16.04
CA ILE A 31 7.48 -19.31 -15.98
C ILE A 31 7.44 -20.35 -14.85
N PRO A 32 8.45 -21.25 -14.69
CA PRO A 32 8.42 -22.25 -13.63
C PRO A 32 8.49 -21.66 -12.22
N ARG A 33 9.14 -20.50 -12.05
CA ARG A 33 9.22 -19.79 -10.76
C ARG A 33 8.00 -18.91 -10.48
N GLY A 34 7.03 -18.85 -11.41
CA GLY A 34 5.85 -17.99 -11.29
C GLY A 34 6.19 -16.50 -11.24
N ILE A 35 7.29 -16.09 -11.91
CA ILE A 35 7.71 -14.69 -12.02
C ILE A 35 7.01 -14.03 -13.21
N ALA A 36 6.76 -14.78 -14.28
CA ALA A 36 6.09 -14.27 -15.49
C ALA A 36 5.13 -15.31 -16.10
N LEU A 37 4.12 -14.84 -16.84
CA LEU A 37 3.27 -15.66 -17.70
C LEU A 37 3.55 -15.38 -19.17
N PRO A 38 3.25 -16.33 -20.07
CA PRO A 38 3.20 -16.05 -21.50
C PRO A 38 2.24 -14.88 -21.78
N ALA A 39 2.65 -13.92 -22.62
CA ALA A 39 1.84 -12.75 -22.97
C ALA A 39 0.73 -13.10 -23.97
N THR A 40 -0.19 -13.98 -23.57
CA THR A 40 -1.43 -14.27 -24.30
C THR A 40 -2.49 -13.21 -23.97
N GLU A 41 -3.47 -13.02 -24.87
CA GLU A 41 -4.54 -12.03 -24.63
C GLU A 41 -5.31 -12.28 -23.32
N GLY A 42 -5.56 -13.55 -22.98
CA GLY A 42 -6.19 -13.94 -21.72
C GLY A 42 -5.36 -13.52 -20.50
N ASN A 43 -4.05 -13.80 -20.50
CA ASN A 43 -3.16 -13.45 -19.40
C ASN A 43 -3.00 -11.92 -19.27
N LEU A 44 -2.88 -11.21 -20.40
CA LEU A 44 -2.82 -9.75 -20.40
C LEU A 44 -4.08 -9.12 -19.83
N SER A 45 -5.25 -9.63 -20.23
CA SER A 45 -6.54 -9.15 -19.72
C SER A 45 -6.69 -9.42 -18.22
N HIS A 46 -6.29 -10.61 -17.77
CA HIS A 46 -6.30 -11.00 -16.36
C HIS A 46 -5.41 -10.08 -15.52
N VAL A 47 -4.17 -9.85 -15.95
CA VAL A 47 -3.21 -8.98 -15.25
C VAL A 47 -3.69 -7.53 -15.23
N ARG A 48 -4.24 -7.01 -16.34
CA ARG A 48 -4.87 -5.67 -16.37
C ARG A 48 -6.04 -5.54 -15.40
N ASN A 49 -6.86 -6.58 -15.27
CA ASN A 49 -7.96 -6.60 -14.30
C ASN A 49 -7.44 -6.57 -12.86
N ILE A 50 -6.38 -7.31 -12.55
CA ILE A 50 -5.75 -7.26 -11.22
C ILE A 50 -5.18 -5.86 -10.94
N LEU A 51 -4.46 -5.28 -11.89
CA LEU A 51 -3.90 -3.93 -11.77
C LEU A 51 -4.98 -2.88 -11.53
N SER A 52 -6.06 -2.92 -12.32
CA SER A 52 -7.16 -1.95 -12.18
C SER A 52 -7.88 -2.09 -10.83
N GLN A 53 -8.08 -3.32 -10.35
CA GLN A 53 -8.63 -3.56 -9.02
C GLN A 53 -7.72 -3.04 -7.90
N ARG A 54 -6.40 -3.29 -8.00
CA ARG A 54 -5.42 -2.76 -7.02
C ARG A 54 -5.39 -1.24 -7.02
N ALA A 55 -5.35 -0.61 -8.20
CA ALA A 55 -5.38 0.84 -8.34
C ALA A 55 -6.65 1.45 -7.73
N ARG A 56 -7.82 0.84 -7.98
CA ARG A 56 -9.09 1.28 -7.37
C ARG A 56 -9.09 1.16 -5.85
N LYS A 57 -8.54 0.08 -5.29
CA LYS A 57 -8.41 -0.09 -3.83
C LYS A 57 -7.50 0.97 -3.22
N LEU A 58 -6.30 1.17 -3.80
CA LEU A 58 -5.36 2.19 -3.36
C LEU A 58 -5.95 3.60 -3.43
N GLN A 59 -6.67 3.91 -4.51
CA GLN A 59 -7.34 5.20 -4.66
C GLN A 59 -8.40 5.42 -3.57
N LYS A 60 -9.22 4.39 -3.28
CA LYS A 60 -10.22 4.45 -2.21
C LYS A 60 -9.59 4.60 -0.82
N GLU A 61 -8.47 3.93 -0.57
CA GLU A 61 -7.71 4.08 0.68
C GLU A 61 -7.13 5.49 0.82
N LYS A 62 -6.56 6.04 -0.26
CA LYS A 62 -6.05 7.40 -0.31
C LYS A 62 -7.16 8.42 -0.04
N GLU A 63 -8.32 8.28 -0.68
CA GLU A 63 -9.48 9.15 -0.45
C GLU A 63 -9.97 9.09 0.99
N ARG A 64 -10.03 7.88 1.59
CA ARG A 64 -10.37 7.71 3.01
C ARG A 64 -9.35 8.39 3.92
N ALA A 65 -8.06 8.23 3.65
CA ALA A 65 -7.00 8.86 4.43
C ALA A 65 -7.06 10.39 4.32
N GLN A 66 -7.31 10.93 3.13
CA GLN A 66 -7.48 12.37 2.91
C GLN A 66 -8.73 12.91 3.64
N ALA A 67 -9.85 12.19 3.57
CA ALA A 67 -11.06 12.57 4.29
C ALA A 67 -10.85 12.56 5.81
N LEU A 68 -10.12 11.56 6.33
CA LEU A 68 -9.76 11.48 7.75
C LEU A 68 -8.81 12.61 8.16
N SER A 69 -7.79 12.91 7.34
CA SER A 69 -6.89 14.04 7.56
C SER A 69 -7.66 15.35 7.70
N LYS A 70 -8.62 15.62 6.81
CA LYS A 70 -9.46 16.82 6.87
C LYS A 70 -10.33 16.91 8.12
N LYS A 71 -10.74 15.78 8.70
CA LYS A 71 -11.50 15.75 9.95
C LYS A 71 -10.63 16.05 11.16
N LEU A 72 -9.38 15.60 11.13
CA LEU A 72 -8.41 15.87 12.18
C LEU A 72 -7.82 17.28 12.08
N GLU A 73 -7.77 17.84 10.88
CA GLU A 73 -7.28 19.18 10.63
C GLU A 73 -8.18 20.23 11.31
N GLY A 74 -7.63 20.92 12.30
CA GLY A 74 -8.35 21.91 13.11
C GLY A 74 -9.07 21.33 14.34
N LEU A 75 -8.95 20.03 14.60
CA LEU A 75 -9.50 19.42 15.81
C LEU A 75 -8.62 19.78 17.01
N MET A 76 -9.21 20.44 18.00
CA MET A 76 -8.57 20.73 19.29
C MET A 76 -9.04 19.71 20.33
N LEU A 77 -8.08 19.00 20.93
CA LEU A 77 -8.33 18.05 22.02
C LEU A 77 -7.87 18.66 23.34
N GLU A 78 -8.76 18.70 24.32
CA GLU A 78 -8.43 19.09 25.68
C GLU A 78 -8.23 17.84 26.53
N ILE A 79 -7.00 17.60 26.97
CA ILE A 79 -6.65 16.43 27.79
C ILE A 79 -6.29 16.92 29.20
N PHE A 80 -7.18 16.68 30.15
CA PHE A 80 -6.97 17.08 31.54
C PHE A 80 -6.15 16.04 32.29
N ARG A 81 -5.08 16.49 32.97
CA ARG A 81 -4.20 15.65 33.78
C ARG A 81 -3.77 16.37 35.04
N GLN A 82 -3.48 15.60 36.09
CA GLN A 82 -3.00 16.15 37.36
C GLN A 82 -1.56 16.66 37.22
N VAL A 83 -1.31 17.81 37.84
CA VAL A 83 -0.01 18.48 37.91
C VAL A 83 0.51 18.43 39.35
N GLY A 84 1.79 18.12 39.51
CA GLY A 84 2.48 18.13 40.80
C GLY A 84 2.83 19.56 41.26
N GLU A 85 3.33 19.69 42.48
CA GLU A 85 3.58 20.96 43.20
C GLU A 85 4.46 21.97 42.45
N LYS A 86 5.31 21.52 41.51
CA LYS A 86 6.17 22.38 40.67
C LYS A 86 5.62 22.64 39.27
N GLY A 87 4.33 22.40 39.03
CA GLY A 87 3.71 22.57 37.72
C GLY A 87 4.14 21.53 36.68
N LYS A 88 4.83 20.45 37.09
CA LYS A 88 5.15 19.31 36.23
C LYS A 88 3.98 18.33 36.22
N LEU A 89 3.57 17.91 35.01
CA LEU A 89 2.58 16.86 34.83
C LEU A 89 3.01 15.58 35.55
N PHE A 90 2.08 14.90 36.22
CA PHE A 90 2.32 13.56 36.74
C PHE A 90 2.24 12.57 35.57
N GLY A 91 3.39 12.09 35.10
CA GLY A 91 3.50 11.25 33.90
C GLY A 91 3.55 12.06 32.59
N SER A 92 3.16 11.42 31.48
CA SER A 92 3.15 11.99 30.13
C SER A 92 1.84 11.69 29.42
N VAL A 93 1.39 12.59 28.55
CA VAL A 93 0.30 12.29 27.60
C VAL A 93 0.83 11.32 26.56
N THR A 94 0.22 10.13 26.49
CA THR A 94 0.61 9.07 25.57
C THR A 94 -0.26 9.06 24.31
N PRO A 95 0.15 8.38 23.23
CA PRO A 95 -0.69 8.19 22.05
C PRO A 95 -2.03 7.48 22.37
N GLN A 96 -2.07 6.67 23.43
CA GLN A 96 -3.29 6.02 23.89
C GLN A 96 -4.29 7.03 24.49
N ASP A 97 -3.80 8.00 25.27
CA ASP A 97 -4.63 9.08 25.81
C ASP A 97 -5.25 9.95 24.71
N ILE A 98 -4.46 10.25 23.68
CA ILE A 98 -4.92 11.01 22.51
C ILE A 98 -5.96 10.20 21.72
N ALA A 99 -5.75 8.89 21.54
CA ALA A 99 -6.70 8.02 20.87
C ALA A 99 -8.03 7.91 21.63
N GLN A 100 -7.99 7.89 22.98
CA GLN A 100 -9.18 7.89 23.81
C GLN A 100 -9.93 9.23 23.71
N ALA A 101 -9.22 10.36 23.77
CA ALA A 101 -9.81 11.68 23.60
C ALA A 101 -10.39 11.92 22.20
N LEU A 102 -9.94 11.17 21.18
CA LEU A 102 -10.50 11.19 19.82
C LEU A 102 -11.75 10.29 19.66
N GLN A 103 -12.04 9.41 20.62
CA GLN A 103 -13.19 8.50 20.58
C GLN A 103 -14.42 9.03 21.32
N GLU A 104 -14.22 9.91 22.31
CA GLU A 104 -15.29 10.71 22.95
C GLU A 104 -15.82 11.82 22.03
#